data_AF-A0A0B7K657-F1
#
_entry.id   AF-A0A0B7K657-F1
#
_cell.length_a   1.000
_cell.length_b   1.000
_cell.length_c   1.000
_cell.angle_alpha   90.00
_cell.angle_beta   90.00
_cell.angle_gamma   90.00
#
_symmetry.space_group_name_H-M   'P 1'
#
loop_
_entity.id
_entity.type
_entity.pdbx_description
1 polymer ?
#
loop_
_entity_poly.entity_id
_entity_poly.type
_entity_poly.pdbx_seq_one_letter_code
_entity_poly.pdbx_strand_id
1 'polypeptide(L)'
;MKFSAILPVLASTAAATPLEPRQSCPGVYVFGARETTVSPGYGTSWGLVNMVLQAYSGSQSAAISYPACGGQSSCGGVSYDSSVQQGTSAVVSAVTSYNQQCPNTKIVLIGYSQGGQIIDNALCGGQGPTLSGNALAAVKAAIFMGDPHNRAGLPYNVGTCTAGGFAARPAGFTCSPYNPSLVKSYCDAADPYCCNGNDANHHQQYVNIYGQQALAFIKSKLG
;
A
#
# COMPACT_ATOMS: atom_id res chain seq x y z
N MET A 1 -15.11 -46.41 69.34
CA MET A 1 -15.68 -45.19 68.72
C MET A 1 -14.90 -44.93 67.44
N LYS A 2 -15.52 -45.09 66.26
CA LYS A 2 -14.88 -44.84 64.95
C LYS A 2 -15.54 -43.62 64.32
N PHE A 3 -14.81 -42.52 64.17
CA PHE A 3 -15.28 -41.31 63.49
C PHE A 3 -15.08 -41.49 61.98
N SER A 4 -16.17 -41.43 61.20
CA SER A 4 -16.11 -41.29 59.74
C SER A 4 -16.14 -39.81 59.40
N ALA A 5 -15.08 -39.30 58.79
CA ALA A 5 -15.01 -37.95 58.25
C ALA A 5 -15.50 -37.95 56.79
N ILE A 6 -16.52 -37.16 56.50
CA ILE A 6 -17.05 -36.93 55.14
C ILE A 6 -16.36 -35.68 54.59
N LEU A 7 -15.55 -35.82 53.53
CA LEU A 7 -14.98 -34.69 52.80
C LEU A 7 -16.00 -34.14 51.80
N PRO A 8 -16.21 -32.82 51.73
CA PRO A 8 -17.05 -32.21 50.70
C PRO A 8 -16.25 -32.07 49.39
N VAL A 9 -16.83 -32.54 48.29
CA VAL A 9 -16.30 -32.32 46.93
C VAL A 9 -16.86 -31.00 46.42
N LEU A 10 -15.99 -30.00 46.29
CA LEU A 10 -16.29 -28.72 45.63
C LEU A 10 -16.17 -28.90 44.12
N ALA A 11 -17.30 -28.88 43.41
CA ALA A 11 -17.34 -28.86 41.96
C ALA A 11 -17.11 -27.42 41.45
N SER A 12 -15.97 -27.18 40.80
CA SER A 12 -15.65 -25.91 40.15
C SER A 12 -16.29 -25.85 38.77
N THR A 13 -17.31 -25.02 38.57
CA THR A 13 -17.85 -24.72 37.24
C THR A 13 -17.00 -23.63 36.59
N ALA A 14 -16.14 -24.01 35.65
CA ALA A 14 -15.44 -23.04 34.80
C ALA A 14 -16.42 -22.42 33.81
N ALA A 15 -16.70 -21.12 33.95
CA ALA A 15 -17.44 -20.37 32.95
C ALA A 15 -16.52 -20.11 31.74
N ALA A 16 -16.84 -20.69 30.59
CA ALA A 16 -16.16 -20.38 29.34
C ALA A 16 -16.51 -18.95 28.93
N THR A 17 -15.50 -18.08 28.84
CA THR A 17 -15.66 -16.76 28.22
C THR A 17 -16.02 -16.93 26.74
N PRO A 18 -17.00 -16.17 26.21
CA PRO A 18 -17.27 -16.18 24.78
C PRO A 18 -16.00 -15.77 24.03
N LEU A 19 -15.52 -16.65 23.14
CA LEU A 19 -14.51 -16.26 22.16
C LEU A 19 -15.11 -15.13 21.32
N GLU A 20 -14.50 -13.95 21.35
CA GLU A 20 -14.80 -12.91 20.38
C GLU A 20 -14.79 -13.53 18.97
N PRO A 21 -15.75 -13.19 18.09
CA PRO A 21 -15.70 -13.65 16.71
C PRO A 21 -14.33 -13.30 16.16
N ARG A 22 -13.53 -14.31 15.78
CA ARG A 22 -12.31 -14.08 15.01
C ARG A 22 -12.73 -13.26 13.79
N GLN A 23 -12.28 -12.02 13.74
CA GLN A 23 -12.44 -11.17 12.57
C GLN A 23 -11.93 -11.97 11.37
N SER A 24 -12.82 -12.33 10.45
CA SER A 24 -12.47 -13.19 9.33
C SER A 24 -11.54 -12.41 8.40
N CYS A 25 -10.31 -12.91 8.25
CA CYS A 25 -9.35 -12.30 7.33
C CYS A 25 -9.84 -12.47 5.88
N PRO A 26 -9.90 -11.39 5.09
CA PRO A 26 -10.30 -11.47 3.70
C PRO A 26 -9.23 -12.19 2.87
N GLY A 27 -9.63 -12.74 1.72
CA GLY A 27 -8.65 -13.33 0.80
C GLY A 27 -7.69 -12.29 0.21
N VAL A 28 -8.18 -11.05 0.04
CA VAL A 28 -7.44 -9.92 -0.53
C VAL A 28 -7.65 -8.68 0.34
N TYR A 29 -6.57 -7.95 0.61
CA TYR A 29 -6.63 -6.65 1.27
C TYR A 29 -5.86 -5.61 0.46
N VAL A 30 -6.44 -4.42 0.30
CA VAL A 30 -5.87 -3.35 -0.52
C VAL A 30 -5.49 -2.17 0.37
N PHE A 31 -4.23 -1.74 0.32
CA PHE A 31 -3.84 -0.44 0.84
C PHE A 31 -3.77 0.58 -0.29
N GLY A 32 -4.43 1.73 -0.11
CA GLY A 32 -4.34 2.86 -1.02
C GLY A 32 -3.60 4.03 -0.39
N ALA A 33 -2.73 4.70 -1.14
CA ALA A 33 -2.03 5.91 -0.71
C ALA A 33 -2.32 7.08 -1.67
N ARG A 34 -2.82 8.17 -1.09
CA ARG A 34 -3.21 9.39 -1.79
C ARG A 34 -2.02 10.24 -2.23
N GLU A 35 -2.31 11.21 -3.07
CA GLU A 35 -1.45 12.26 -3.56
C GLU A 35 -1.37 13.46 -2.59
N THR A 36 -0.38 14.34 -2.83
CA THR A 36 -0.11 15.51 -1.99
C THR A 36 -1.30 16.47 -1.91
N THR A 37 -1.50 17.10 -0.75
CA THR A 37 -2.54 18.08 -0.39
C THR A 37 -3.96 17.54 -0.24
N VAL A 38 -4.22 16.31 -0.68
CA VAL A 38 -5.56 15.70 -0.55
C VAL A 38 -5.85 15.38 0.91
N SER A 39 -7.10 15.57 1.33
CA SER A 39 -7.56 15.24 2.68
C SER A 39 -7.38 13.75 3.01
N PRO A 40 -7.33 13.37 4.30
CA PRO A 40 -7.16 11.97 4.70
C PRO A 40 -8.14 11.02 3.99
N GLY A 41 -7.61 9.91 3.46
CA GLY A 41 -8.34 8.97 2.63
C GLY A 41 -7.48 8.44 1.48
N TYR A 42 -8.14 7.90 0.46
CA TYR A 42 -7.48 7.26 -0.69
C TYR A 42 -7.04 8.26 -1.77
N GLY A 43 -7.63 9.45 -1.82
CA GLY A 43 -7.45 10.36 -2.96
C GLY A 43 -7.79 9.70 -4.29
N THR A 44 -7.04 10.03 -5.34
CA THR A 44 -7.26 9.49 -6.68
C THR A 44 -7.03 7.97 -6.75
N SER A 45 -6.24 7.39 -5.84
CA SER A 45 -6.06 5.93 -5.76
C SER A 45 -7.37 5.16 -5.54
N TRP A 46 -8.41 5.81 -4.99
CA TRP A 46 -9.72 5.18 -4.74
C TRP A 46 -10.30 4.49 -5.96
N GLY A 47 -10.18 5.10 -7.14
CA GLY A 47 -10.80 4.54 -8.34
C GLY A 47 -10.29 3.12 -8.63
N LEU A 48 -8.98 2.90 -8.56
CA LEU A 48 -8.41 1.56 -8.74
C LEU A 48 -8.64 0.65 -7.52
N VAL A 49 -8.58 1.17 -6.29
CA VAL A 49 -8.92 0.41 -5.08
C VAL A 49 -10.34 -0.17 -5.21
N ASN A 50 -11.32 0.66 -5.56
CA ASN A 50 -12.71 0.27 -5.74
C ASN A 50 -12.88 -0.77 -6.87
N MET A 51 -12.12 -0.65 -7.97
CA MET A 51 -12.11 -1.67 -9.03
C MET A 51 -11.64 -3.03 -8.52
N VAL A 52 -10.64 -3.09 -7.64
CA VAL A 52 -10.19 -4.34 -7.01
C VAL A 52 -11.25 -4.89 -6.07
N LEU A 53 -11.87 -4.03 -5.24
CA LEU A 53 -12.92 -4.44 -4.31
C LEU A 53 -14.12 -5.07 -5.04
N GLN A 54 -14.51 -4.51 -6.18
CA GLN A 54 -15.58 -5.05 -7.02
C GLN A 54 -15.18 -6.36 -7.71
N ALA A 55 -13.90 -6.56 -8.03
CA ALA A 55 -13.41 -7.76 -8.68
C ALA A 55 -13.22 -8.95 -7.73
N TYR A 56 -13.03 -8.70 -6.42
CA TYR A 56 -12.74 -9.71 -5.42
C TYR A 56 -13.74 -9.63 -4.26
N SER A 57 -14.81 -10.43 -4.34
CA SER A 57 -15.83 -10.48 -3.29
C SER A 57 -15.23 -10.77 -1.91
N GLY A 58 -15.65 -10.00 -0.91
CA GLY A 58 -15.15 -10.10 0.47
C GLY A 58 -13.78 -9.50 0.70
N SER A 59 -13.13 -8.92 -0.32
CA SER A 59 -11.93 -8.11 -0.12
C SER A 59 -12.24 -6.85 0.68
N GLN A 60 -11.22 -6.33 1.36
CA GLN A 60 -11.31 -5.12 2.18
C GLN A 60 -10.17 -4.16 1.83
N SER A 61 -10.25 -2.92 2.29
CA SER A 61 -9.21 -1.93 2.06
C SER A 61 -9.04 -0.96 3.21
N ALA A 62 -7.86 -0.34 3.28
CA ALA A 62 -7.60 0.84 4.11
C ALA A 62 -6.74 1.86 3.35
N ALA A 63 -6.93 3.14 3.66
CA ALA A 63 -6.02 4.18 3.22
C ALA A 63 -4.78 4.23 4.13
N ILE A 64 -3.61 4.49 3.55
CA ILE A 64 -2.41 4.80 4.33
C ILE A 64 -2.58 6.16 5.00
N SER A 65 -2.56 6.16 6.33
CA SER A 65 -2.61 7.39 7.12
C SER A 65 -1.22 8.01 7.22
N TYR A 66 -1.02 9.13 6.52
CA TYR A 66 0.22 9.89 6.53
C TYR A 66 -0.04 11.36 6.11
N PRO A 67 0.93 12.29 6.26
CA PRO A 67 0.68 13.71 6.03
C PRO A 67 0.19 14.05 4.61
N ALA A 68 0.70 13.37 3.57
CA ALA A 68 0.49 13.72 2.16
C ALA A 68 0.65 15.22 1.89
N CYS A 69 1.78 15.80 2.31
CA CYS A 69 2.00 17.23 2.28
C CYS A 69 3.30 17.60 1.55
N GLY A 70 3.38 18.84 1.12
CA GLY A 70 4.55 19.44 0.47
C GLY A 70 4.88 20.83 1.02
N GLY A 71 4.51 21.10 2.28
CA GLY A 71 4.67 22.39 2.96
C GLY A 71 3.40 23.25 2.99
N GLN A 72 2.31 22.84 2.36
CA GLN A 72 1.05 23.58 2.36
C GLN A 72 0.38 23.55 3.73
N SER A 73 -0.16 24.68 4.17
CA SER A 73 -0.90 24.77 5.44
C SER A 73 -2.14 23.87 5.50
N SER A 74 -2.79 23.63 4.35
CA SER A 74 -3.98 22.77 4.24
C SER A 74 -3.75 21.31 4.65
N CYS A 75 -2.51 20.84 4.63
CA CYS A 75 -2.10 19.49 5.04
C CYS A 75 -1.16 19.51 6.27
N GLY A 76 -1.16 20.62 7.02
CA GLY A 76 -0.40 20.74 8.28
C GLY A 76 1.02 21.29 8.13
N GLY A 77 1.41 21.76 6.94
CA GLY A 77 2.70 22.44 6.73
C GLY A 77 3.94 21.52 6.75
N VAL A 78 3.74 20.21 6.77
CA VAL A 78 4.85 19.24 6.74
C VAL A 78 5.54 19.31 5.37
N SER A 79 6.88 19.43 5.37
CA SER A 79 7.66 19.44 4.13
C SER A 79 7.48 18.17 3.31
N TYR A 80 7.73 18.23 2.01
CA TYR A 80 7.58 17.07 1.12
C TYR A 80 8.42 15.89 1.59
N ASP A 81 9.71 16.11 1.87
CA ASP A 81 10.62 15.05 2.31
C ASP A 81 10.22 14.43 3.66
N SER A 82 9.73 15.25 4.59
CA SER A 82 9.23 14.73 5.88
C SER A 82 7.93 13.94 5.69
N SER A 83 7.05 14.40 4.80
CA SER A 83 5.83 13.68 4.43
C SER A 83 6.14 12.32 3.80
N VAL A 84 7.12 12.24 2.90
CA VAL A 84 7.55 10.99 2.27
C VAL A 84 8.19 10.04 3.29
N GLN A 85 9.05 10.53 4.19
CA GLN A 85 9.65 9.69 5.24
C GLN A 85 8.60 9.11 6.19
N GLN A 86 7.65 9.94 6.64
CA GLN A 86 6.55 9.52 7.50
C GLN A 86 5.61 8.56 6.78
N GLY A 87 5.27 8.83 5.52
CA GLY A 87 4.44 7.96 4.69
C GLY A 87 5.07 6.60 4.45
N THR A 88 6.37 6.55 4.16
CA THR A 88 7.10 5.28 3.99
C THR A 88 7.03 4.44 5.28
N SER A 89 7.25 5.07 6.43
CA SER A 89 7.11 4.42 7.74
C SER A 89 5.68 3.94 7.99
N ALA A 90 4.67 4.72 7.58
CA ALA A 90 3.26 4.36 7.71
C ALA A 90 2.89 3.15 6.84
N VAL A 91 3.41 3.04 5.61
CA VAL A 91 3.21 1.85 4.76
C VAL A 91 3.81 0.62 5.43
N VAL A 92 5.07 0.69 5.88
CA VAL A 92 5.73 -0.45 6.55
C VAL A 92 4.95 -0.89 7.79
N SER A 93 4.53 0.07 8.63
CA SER A 93 3.75 -0.23 9.83
C SER A 93 2.40 -0.86 9.50
N ALA A 94 1.62 -0.25 8.60
CA ALA A 94 0.28 -0.72 8.26
C ALA A 94 0.30 -2.14 7.67
N VAL A 95 1.19 -2.40 6.71
CA VAL A 95 1.31 -3.70 6.05
C VAL A 95 1.81 -4.77 7.02
N THR A 96 2.80 -4.43 7.86
CA THR A 96 3.35 -5.36 8.86
C THR A 96 2.31 -5.73 9.91
N SER A 97 1.64 -4.75 10.51
CA SER A 97 0.61 -4.98 11.51
C SER A 97 -0.57 -5.75 10.95
N TYR A 98 -0.99 -5.46 9.72
CA TYR A 98 -2.07 -6.20 9.07
C TYR A 98 -1.68 -7.64 8.76
N ASN A 99 -0.47 -7.88 8.24
CA ASN A 99 0.00 -9.25 7.98
C ASN A 99 0.13 -10.08 9.28
N GLN A 100 0.49 -9.47 10.41
CA GLN A 100 0.50 -10.17 11.70
C GLN A 100 -0.89 -10.65 12.13
N GLN A 101 -1.92 -9.83 11.88
CA GLN A 101 -3.31 -10.17 12.18
C GLN A 101 -3.87 -11.19 11.18
N CYS A 102 -3.49 -11.06 9.92
CA CYS A 102 -4.04 -11.79 8.80
C CYS A 102 -2.95 -12.38 7.88
N PRO A 103 -2.17 -13.37 8.36
CA PRO A 103 -0.94 -13.83 7.71
C PRO A 103 -1.14 -14.47 6.34
N ASN A 104 -2.34 -14.99 6.07
CA ASN A 104 -2.68 -15.65 4.81
C ASN A 104 -3.31 -14.70 3.77
N THR A 105 -3.55 -13.43 4.12
CA THR A 105 -4.18 -12.47 3.22
C THR A 105 -3.20 -12.00 2.15
N LYS A 106 -3.64 -11.99 0.89
CA LYS A 106 -2.88 -11.39 -0.21
C LYS A 106 -3.04 -9.88 -0.16
N ILE A 107 -1.94 -9.15 -0.14
CA ILE A 107 -1.94 -7.69 -0.05
C ILE A 107 -1.68 -7.07 -1.42
N VAL A 108 -2.46 -6.05 -1.77
CA VAL A 108 -2.25 -5.19 -2.95
C VAL A 108 -1.96 -3.77 -2.45
N LEU A 109 -0.92 -3.14 -2.99
CA LEU A 109 -0.59 -1.75 -2.67
C LEU A 109 -0.85 -0.87 -3.90
N ILE A 110 -1.60 0.21 -3.74
CA ILE A 110 -1.92 1.16 -4.80
C ILE A 110 -1.54 2.56 -4.34
N GLY A 111 -0.60 3.20 -5.02
CA GLY A 111 -0.13 4.54 -4.70
C GLY A 111 -0.32 5.51 -5.85
N TYR A 112 -0.78 6.72 -5.52
CA TYR A 112 -0.94 7.80 -6.48
C TYR A 112 -0.01 8.97 -6.13
N SER A 113 0.79 9.45 -7.09
CA SER A 113 1.75 10.56 -6.89
C SER A 113 2.71 10.29 -5.72
N GLN A 114 2.76 11.17 -4.71
CA GLN A 114 3.50 10.94 -3.46
C GLN A 114 3.15 9.60 -2.79
N GLY A 115 1.89 9.15 -2.91
CA GLY A 115 1.45 7.83 -2.46
C GLY A 115 2.14 6.67 -3.19
N GLY A 116 2.45 6.84 -4.48
CA GLY A 116 3.27 5.92 -5.26
C GLY A 116 4.69 5.86 -4.71
N GLN A 117 5.31 7.03 -4.53
CA GLN A 117 6.67 7.16 -4.01
C GLN A 117 6.86 6.52 -2.61
N ILE A 118 5.93 6.72 -1.68
CA ILE A 118 6.07 6.11 -0.34
C ILE A 118 5.94 4.59 -0.36
N ILE A 119 5.15 4.04 -1.28
CA ILE A 119 5.03 2.59 -1.47
C ILE A 119 6.26 2.05 -2.20
N ASP A 120 6.78 2.76 -3.21
CA ASP A 120 8.04 2.43 -3.87
C ASP A 120 9.18 2.35 -2.83
N ASN A 121 9.34 3.36 -1.98
CA ASN A 121 10.34 3.33 -0.89
C ASN A 121 10.16 2.13 0.06
N ALA A 122 8.91 1.86 0.46
CA ALA A 122 8.61 0.77 1.38
C ALA A 122 8.85 -0.62 0.79
N LEU A 123 8.83 -0.78 -0.53
CA LEU A 123 9.05 -2.07 -1.21
C LEU A 123 10.48 -2.23 -1.75
N CYS A 124 11.01 -1.19 -2.38
CA CYS A 124 12.20 -1.23 -3.21
C CYS A 124 13.41 -0.53 -2.57
N GLY A 125 13.31 -0.12 -1.31
CA GLY A 125 14.34 0.68 -0.63
C GLY A 125 14.25 2.16 -0.98
N GLY A 126 14.89 3.06 -0.22
CA GLY A 126 14.81 4.50 -0.46
C GLY A 126 14.84 5.29 0.83
N GLN A 127 14.15 6.42 0.87
CA GLN A 127 14.01 7.20 2.09
C GLN A 127 13.05 6.49 3.05
N GLY A 128 13.52 6.19 4.27
CA GLY A 128 12.72 5.53 5.30
C GLY A 128 12.88 4.01 5.34
N PRO A 129 12.06 3.30 6.15
CA PRO A 129 12.17 1.86 6.30
C PRO A 129 11.64 1.10 5.09
N THR A 130 12.05 -0.16 4.96
CA THR A 130 11.62 -1.06 3.89
C THR A 130 11.00 -2.31 4.49
N LEU A 131 9.91 -2.81 3.89
CA LEU A 131 9.25 -4.04 4.25
C LEU A 131 10.22 -5.22 4.11
N SER A 132 10.04 -6.22 4.99
CA SER A 132 10.79 -7.47 4.95
C SER A 132 9.95 -8.63 5.45
N GLY A 133 10.48 -9.86 5.32
CA GLY A 133 9.87 -11.08 5.84
C GLY A 133 8.45 -11.35 5.32
N ASN A 134 7.58 -11.84 6.20
CA ASN A 134 6.22 -12.27 5.84
C ASN A 134 5.36 -11.12 5.29
N ALA A 135 5.54 -9.90 5.83
CA ALA A 135 4.80 -8.73 5.38
C ALA A 135 5.13 -8.39 3.92
N LEU A 136 6.42 -8.38 3.56
CA LEU A 136 6.86 -8.20 2.17
C LEU A 136 6.34 -9.33 1.26
N ALA A 137 6.45 -10.57 1.73
CA ALA A 137 6.01 -11.75 0.98
C ALA A 137 4.49 -11.77 0.75
N ALA A 138 3.70 -11.15 1.61
CA ALA A 138 2.25 -11.05 1.47
C ALA A 138 1.82 -10.08 0.36
N VAL A 139 2.66 -9.11 -0.01
CA VAL A 139 2.37 -8.15 -1.09
C VAL A 139 2.50 -8.85 -2.46
N LYS A 140 1.36 -9.03 -3.14
CA LYS A 140 1.30 -9.75 -4.43
C LYS A 140 1.29 -8.84 -5.64
N ALA A 141 0.88 -7.59 -5.48
CA ALA A 141 0.92 -6.59 -6.55
C ALA A 141 1.09 -5.19 -5.96
N ALA A 142 1.88 -4.37 -6.66
CA ALA A 142 2.07 -2.97 -6.34
C ALA A 142 1.83 -2.12 -7.60
N ILE A 143 0.94 -1.15 -7.51
CA ILE A 143 0.61 -0.22 -8.58
C ILE A 143 0.99 1.19 -8.17
N PHE A 144 1.84 1.83 -8.97
CA PHE A 144 2.20 3.24 -8.79
C PHE A 144 1.67 4.04 -9.98
N MET A 145 1.00 5.14 -9.72
CA MET A 145 0.45 6.02 -10.76
C MET A 145 0.98 7.42 -10.54
N GLY A 146 1.73 7.94 -11.51
CA GLY A 146 2.38 9.25 -11.40
C GLY A 146 3.51 9.27 -10.35
N ASP A 147 4.24 8.17 -10.17
CA ASP A 147 5.29 8.09 -9.15
C ASP A 147 6.48 9.05 -9.44
N PRO A 148 6.79 10.01 -8.56
CA PRO A 148 7.97 10.87 -8.70
C PRO A 148 9.31 10.13 -8.77
N HIS A 149 9.37 8.87 -8.30
CA HIS A 149 10.54 8.00 -8.43
C HIS A 149 10.72 7.42 -9.84
N ASN A 150 9.76 7.62 -10.75
CA ASN A 150 9.85 7.10 -12.10
C ASN A 150 11.16 7.53 -12.79
N ARG A 151 11.79 6.56 -13.43
CA ARG A 151 12.91 6.73 -14.36
C ARG A 151 12.69 5.78 -15.52
N ALA A 152 12.76 6.27 -16.74
CA ALA A 152 12.69 5.47 -17.94
C ALA A 152 13.74 4.35 -17.94
N GLY A 153 13.34 3.16 -18.37
CA GLY A 153 14.19 1.96 -18.42
C GLY A 153 13.99 0.99 -17.25
N LEU A 154 13.22 1.33 -16.22
CA LEU A 154 12.84 0.37 -15.18
C LEU A 154 11.90 -0.70 -15.76
N PRO A 155 12.09 -2.00 -15.45
CA PRO A 155 11.39 -3.11 -16.11
C PRO A 155 9.89 -3.18 -15.80
N TYR A 156 9.43 -2.44 -14.78
CA TYR A 156 8.04 -2.36 -14.36
C TYR A 156 7.32 -1.11 -14.86
N ASN A 157 7.98 -0.25 -15.62
CA ASN A 157 7.35 0.96 -16.16
C ASN A 157 6.34 0.63 -17.26
N VAL A 158 5.29 1.44 -17.31
CA VAL A 158 4.30 1.48 -18.38
C VAL A 158 3.95 2.94 -18.66
N GLY A 159 3.77 3.27 -19.93
CA GLY A 159 3.43 4.62 -20.37
C GLY A 159 4.49 5.20 -21.29
N THR A 160 4.32 6.48 -21.60
CA THR A 160 5.06 7.18 -22.65
C THR A 160 6.27 7.96 -22.13
N CYS A 161 6.48 8.05 -20.82
CA CYS A 161 7.61 8.80 -20.27
C CYS A 161 8.96 8.13 -20.64
N THR A 162 9.81 8.87 -21.35
CA THR A 162 11.20 8.48 -21.66
C THR A 162 12.25 9.25 -20.86
N ALA A 163 11.82 9.99 -19.82
CA ALA A 163 12.68 10.77 -18.92
C ALA A 163 12.59 10.23 -17.48
N GLY A 164 12.44 11.10 -16.48
CA GLY A 164 12.21 10.72 -15.09
C GLY A 164 11.59 11.87 -14.29
N GLY A 165 11.07 11.54 -13.12
CA GLY A 165 10.43 12.51 -12.23
C GLY A 165 11.43 13.34 -11.43
N PHE A 166 10.92 14.30 -10.66
CA PHE A 166 11.77 15.19 -9.85
C PHE A 166 12.53 14.44 -8.73
N ALA A 167 12.06 13.26 -8.34
CA ALA A 167 12.69 12.37 -7.35
C ALA A 167 13.12 11.03 -7.98
N ALA A 168 13.43 11.03 -9.28
CA ALA A 168 13.72 9.82 -10.03
C ALA A 168 14.75 8.92 -9.32
N ARG A 169 14.47 7.60 -9.32
CA ARG A 169 15.46 6.57 -8.95
C ARG A 169 16.79 6.79 -9.66
N PRO A 170 17.94 6.33 -9.15
CA PRO A 170 19.21 6.44 -9.86
C PRO A 170 19.25 5.57 -11.14
N ALA A 171 20.19 5.87 -12.04
CA ALA A 171 20.43 5.01 -13.22
C ALA A 171 20.85 3.61 -12.76
N GLY A 172 20.33 2.57 -13.40
CA GLY A 172 20.64 1.18 -13.01
C GLY A 172 19.98 0.73 -11.71
N PHE A 173 19.05 1.52 -11.16
CA PHE A 173 18.28 1.10 -9.99
C PHE A 173 17.57 -0.24 -10.23
N THR A 174 17.63 -1.11 -9.24
CA THR A 174 16.88 -2.37 -9.20
C THR A 174 16.03 -2.36 -7.94
N CYS A 175 14.73 -2.62 -8.08
CA CYS A 175 13.85 -2.78 -6.93
C CYS A 175 14.30 -3.99 -6.11
N SER A 176 14.67 -3.73 -4.85
CA SER A 176 15.11 -4.73 -3.88
C SER A 176 14.80 -4.22 -2.47
N PRO A 177 14.31 -5.06 -1.54
CA PRO A 177 14.17 -6.52 -1.61
C PRO A 177 12.91 -7.01 -2.36
N TYR A 178 12.00 -6.12 -2.79
CA TYR A 178 10.79 -6.56 -3.48
C TYR A 178 11.04 -7.05 -4.91
N ASN A 179 10.15 -7.90 -5.42
CA ASN A 179 10.27 -8.45 -6.75
C ASN A 179 9.72 -7.48 -7.81
N PRO A 180 10.54 -6.94 -8.74
CA PRO A 180 10.08 -5.98 -9.76
C PRO A 180 8.97 -6.54 -10.68
N SER A 181 8.85 -7.87 -10.82
CA SER A 181 7.78 -8.48 -11.63
C SER A 181 6.37 -8.37 -11.00
N LEU A 182 6.29 -7.95 -9.74
CA LEU A 182 5.05 -7.68 -8.99
C LEU A 182 4.67 -6.18 -8.99
N VAL A 183 5.45 -5.35 -9.69
CA VAL A 183 5.24 -3.91 -9.77
C VAL A 183 4.73 -3.52 -11.15
N LYS A 184 3.82 -2.53 -11.20
CA LYS A 184 3.60 -1.68 -12.37
C LYS A 184 3.60 -0.22 -11.96
N SER A 185 4.44 0.57 -12.62
CA SER A 185 4.51 2.03 -12.44
C SER A 185 4.10 2.74 -13.73
N TYR A 186 3.03 3.52 -13.66
CA TYR A 186 2.43 4.22 -14.79
C TYR A 186 2.86 5.68 -14.81
N CYS A 187 3.49 6.10 -15.89
CA CYS A 187 3.93 7.48 -16.09
C CYS A 187 4.02 7.85 -17.57
N ASP A 188 3.49 9.02 -17.93
CA ASP A 188 3.47 9.52 -19.30
C ASP A 188 4.33 10.77 -19.50
N ALA A 189 4.72 11.02 -20.75
CA ALA A 189 5.61 12.12 -21.12
C ALA A 189 5.04 13.51 -20.79
N ALA A 190 3.72 13.66 -20.77
CA ALA A 190 3.04 14.93 -20.46
C ALA A 190 3.13 15.31 -18.97
N ASP A 191 3.43 14.35 -18.09
CA ASP A 191 3.40 14.53 -16.64
C ASP A 191 4.61 15.35 -16.12
N PRO A 192 4.38 16.43 -15.36
CA PRO A 192 5.46 17.29 -14.85
C PRO A 192 6.13 16.76 -13.58
N TYR A 193 5.63 15.69 -12.96
CA TYR A 193 6.09 15.20 -11.66
C TYR A 193 6.80 13.85 -11.75
N CYS A 194 6.20 12.88 -12.44
CA CYS A 194 6.82 11.56 -12.69
C CYS A 194 7.67 11.54 -13.97
N CYS A 195 7.48 12.55 -14.82
CA CYS A 195 8.31 12.79 -16.00
C CYS A 195 8.78 14.26 -15.96
N ASN A 196 9.16 14.79 -17.12
CA ASN A 196 9.57 16.18 -17.31
C ASN A 196 8.62 16.95 -18.25
N GLY A 197 7.35 16.55 -18.26
CA GLY A 197 6.31 17.22 -19.03
C GLY A 197 5.85 18.52 -18.38
N ASN A 198 4.68 19.00 -18.80
CA ASN A 198 4.13 20.30 -18.37
C ASN A 198 2.60 20.29 -18.18
N ASP A 199 1.94 19.13 -18.24
CA ASP A 199 0.50 19.01 -18.05
C ASP A 199 0.18 18.36 -16.70
N ALA A 200 -0.06 19.20 -15.69
CA ALA A 200 -0.45 18.74 -14.36
C ALA A 200 -1.83 18.07 -14.33
N ASN A 201 -2.70 18.31 -15.33
CA ASN A 201 -3.98 17.60 -15.41
C ASN A 201 -3.78 16.14 -15.83
N HIS A 202 -2.82 15.88 -16.73
CA HIS A 202 -2.47 14.51 -17.14
C HIS A 202 -2.08 13.64 -15.94
N HIS A 203 -1.36 14.23 -14.97
CA HIS A 203 -0.99 13.55 -13.72
C HIS A 203 -2.18 12.99 -12.94
N GLN A 204 -3.39 13.55 -13.10
CA GLN A 204 -4.60 13.14 -12.37
C GLN A 204 -5.45 12.12 -13.14
N GLN A 205 -5.01 11.65 -14.31
CA GLN A 205 -5.82 10.83 -15.21
C GLN A 205 -5.43 9.35 -15.24
N TYR A 206 -4.40 8.92 -14.51
CA TYR A 206 -3.85 7.57 -14.67
C TYR A 206 -4.82 6.44 -14.32
N VAL A 207 -5.78 6.65 -13.41
CA VAL A 207 -6.84 5.65 -13.17
C VAL A 207 -7.74 5.51 -14.41
N ASN A 208 -8.08 6.61 -15.07
CA ASN A 208 -8.92 6.57 -16.27
C ASN A 208 -8.16 5.98 -17.46
N ILE A 209 -6.88 6.30 -17.60
CA ILE A 209 -6.04 5.84 -18.72
C ILE A 209 -5.63 4.37 -18.54
N TYR A 210 -5.16 4.00 -17.35
CA TYR A 210 -4.51 2.71 -17.09
C TYR A 210 -5.24 1.81 -16.08
N GLY A 211 -6.36 2.24 -15.49
CA GLY A 211 -7.03 1.49 -14.42
C GLY A 211 -7.39 0.06 -14.80
N GLN A 212 -7.88 -0.16 -16.03
CA GLN A 212 -8.19 -1.52 -16.51
C GLN A 212 -6.93 -2.38 -16.71
N GLN A 213 -5.84 -1.78 -17.22
CA GLN A 213 -4.57 -2.46 -17.36
C GLN A 213 -3.97 -2.83 -15.99
N ALA A 214 -4.04 -1.90 -15.03
CA ALA A 214 -3.61 -2.12 -13.66
C ALA A 214 -4.43 -3.21 -12.96
N LEU A 215 -5.76 -3.21 -13.14
CA LEU A 215 -6.62 -4.26 -12.61
C LEU A 215 -6.30 -5.62 -13.24
N ALA A 216 -6.09 -5.69 -14.55
CA ALA A 216 -5.71 -6.93 -15.22
C ALA A 216 -4.37 -7.47 -14.70
N PHE A 217 -3.39 -6.59 -14.46
CA PHE A 217 -2.14 -6.97 -13.82
C PHE A 217 -2.36 -7.52 -12.41
N ILE A 218 -3.12 -6.81 -11.56
CA ILE A 218 -3.45 -7.28 -10.20
C ILE A 218 -4.10 -8.66 -10.25
N LYS A 219 -5.07 -8.86 -11.15
CA LYS A 219 -5.72 -10.16 -11.33
C LYS A 219 -4.74 -11.27 -11.67
N SER A 220 -3.79 -11.00 -12.57
CA SER A 220 -2.75 -11.98 -12.93
C SER A 220 -1.83 -12.39 -11.77
N LYS A 221 -1.73 -11.57 -10.71
CA LYS A 221 -0.88 -11.85 -9.54
C LYS A 221 -1.62 -12.47 -8.37
N LEU A 222 -2.92 -12.23 -8.27
CA LEU A 222 -3.75 -12.80 -7.20
C LEU A 222 -4.25 -14.20 -7.56
N GLY A 223 -4.34 -14.55 -8.85
CA GLY A 223 -5.08 -15.73 -9.32
C GLY A 223 -6.58 -15.57 -9.10
#